data_AF-A0A1G2F2F9-F1
#
_entry.id   AF-A0A1G2F2F9-F1
#
_cell.length_a   1.000
_cell.length_b   1.000
_cell.length_c   1.000
_cell.angle_alpha   90.00
_cell.angle_beta   90.00
_cell.angle_gamma   90.00
#
_symmetry.space_group_name_H-M   'P 1'
#
loop_
_entity.id
_entity.type
_entity.pdbx_description
1 polymer ?
#
loop_
_entity_poly.entity_id
_entity_poly.type
_entity_poly.pdbx_seq_one_letter_code
_entity_poly.pdbx_strand_id
1 'polypeptide(L)'
;MYVIWLKNDVEKRLAALKEQGLLGDVEVKTHSNSGKKYLNIYEDVFDPTMDALNIPEELIEKVTLRDRIYRGFRMEGIYRNEGATLMVKTEGRTRSDMMGNYIEHEEWQDISVAAPNLEKLRIIYTLVRQNKLSPEENWDDVQKFPLSAGAPTETETKTIA
;
A
#
# COMPACT_ATOMS: atom_id res chain seq x y z
N MET A 1 -5.26 3.16 8.81
CA MET A 1 -4.24 4.14 9.25
C MET A 1 -3.58 4.75 8.03
N TYR A 2 -3.46 6.07 7.99
CA TYR A 2 -2.67 6.79 7.00
C TYR A 2 -1.69 7.75 7.69
N VAL A 3 -0.70 8.21 6.93
CA VAL A 3 0.37 9.08 7.41
C VAL A 3 0.39 10.35 6.59
N ILE A 4 0.30 11.50 7.24
CA ILE A 4 0.50 12.81 6.59
C ILE A 4 1.95 13.22 6.83
N TRP A 5 2.74 13.27 5.77
CA TRP A 5 4.11 13.79 5.80
C TRP A 5 4.07 15.30 5.63
N LEU A 6 4.79 15.99 6.48
CA LEU A 6 4.78 17.44 6.54
C LEU A 6 6.02 18.00 5.84
N LYS A 7 5.87 19.18 5.23
CA LYS A 7 7.02 19.91 4.64
C LYS A 7 8.02 20.31 5.71
N ASN A 8 9.22 20.70 5.29
CA ASN A 8 10.21 21.28 6.19
C ASN A 8 9.69 22.62 6.76
N ASP A 9 10.18 22.98 7.96
CA ASP A 9 9.92 24.27 8.62
C ASP A 9 8.46 24.58 9.01
N VAL A 10 7.59 23.57 9.04
CA VAL A 10 6.16 23.72 9.40
C VAL A 10 5.92 23.95 10.90
N GLU A 11 6.95 23.89 11.73
CA GLU A 11 6.85 23.78 13.19
C GLU A 11 6.08 24.94 13.83
N LYS A 12 6.41 26.17 13.44
CA LYS A 12 5.73 27.38 13.94
C LYS A 12 4.26 27.41 13.53
N ARG A 13 3.95 26.95 12.32
CA ARG A 13 2.58 26.91 11.80
C ARG A 13 1.77 25.80 12.48
N LEU A 14 2.36 24.63 12.72
CA LEU A 14 1.71 23.54 13.45
C LEU A 14 1.43 23.91 14.90
N ALA A 15 2.36 24.61 15.56
CA ALA A 15 2.13 25.11 16.92
C ALA A 15 0.94 26.08 16.96
N ALA A 16 0.85 27.01 16.01
CA ALA A 16 -0.29 27.92 15.89
C ALA A 16 -1.61 27.17 15.62
N LEU A 17 -1.62 26.16 14.74
CA LEU A 17 -2.81 25.34 14.48
C LEU A 17 -3.26 24.55 15.72
N LYS A 18 -2.31 24.09 16.54
CA LYS A 18 -2.61 23.40 17.80
C LYS A 18 -3.18 24.36 18.84
N GLU A 19 -2.61 25.57 18.99
CA GLU A 19 -3.15 26.61 19.88
C GLU A 19 -4.54 27.07 19.47
N GLN A 20 -4.84 27.09 18.17
CA GLN A 20 -6.17 27.40 17.62
C GLN A 20 -7.16 26.24 17.74
N GLY A 21 -6.74 25.06 18.23
CA GLY A 21 -7.59 23.87 18.37
C GLY A 21 -7.91 23.18 17.04
N LEU A 22 -7.28 23.56 15.94
CA LEU A 22 -7.57 23.03 14.59
C LEU A 22 -6.87 21.70 14.30
N LEU A 23 -5.78 21.39 15.02
CA LEU A 23 -5.06 20.12 14.90
C LEU A 23 -5.59 19.02 15.83
N GLY A 24 -6.47 19.37 16.79
CA GLY A 24 -6.94 18.47 17.84
C GLY A 24 -5.80 17.86 18.68
N ASP A 25 -6.00 16.61 19.12
CA ASP A 25 -5.04 15.82 19.90
C ASP A 25 -4.00 15.07 19.04
N VAL A 26 -3.88 15.41 17.75
CA VAL A 26 -2.98 14.72 16.84
C VAL A 26 -1.51 14.99 17.22
N GLU A 27 -0.78 13.91 17.47
CA GLU A 27 0.64 13.96 17.83
C GLU A 27 1.53 14.12 16.58
N VAL A 28 2.36 15.17 16.56
CA VAL A 28 3.42 15.35 15.57
C VAL A 28 4.61 14.47 15.92
N LYS A 29 4.94 13.53 15.03
CA LYS A 29 6.06 12.61 15.20
C LYS A 29 7.21 12.97 14.27
N THR A 30 8.42 12.55 14.65
CA THR A 30 9.62 12.73 13.83
C THR A 30 10.13 11.36 13.41
N HIS A 31 10.35 11.18 12.11
CA HIS A 31 10.85 9.92 11.57
C HIS A 31 12.33 9.78 11.91
N SER A 32 12.69 8.69 12.60
CA SER A 32 14.02 8.49 13.20
C SER A 32 15.16 8.63 12.20
N ASN A 33 14.96 8.14 10.97
CA ASN A 33 16.05 8.04 9.99
C ASN A 33 16.16 9.29 9.11
N SER A 34 15.04 9.93 8.80
CA SER A 34 15.01 11.06 7.86
C SER A 34 14.84 12.42 8.55
N GLY A 35 14.55 12.44 9.84
CA GLY A 35 14.21 13.67 10.58
C GLY A 35 12.90 14.32 10.13
N LYS A 36 12.19 13.74 9.15
CA LYS A 36 10.95 14.31 8.60
C LYS A 36 9.82 14.21 9.60
N LYS A 37 9.03 15.28 9.69
CA LYS A 37 7.85 15.32 10.54
C LYS A 37 6.66 14.68 9.84
N TYR A 38 5.86 13.98 10.62
CA TYR A 38 4.66 13.31 10.12
C TYR A 38 3.60 13.19 11.21
N LEU A 39 2.37 12.91 10.78
CA LEU A 39 1.23 12.64 11.63
C LEU A 39 0.71 11.25 11.32
N ASN A 40 0.52 10.43 12.35
CA ASN A 40 -0.16 9.15 12.20
C ASN A 40 -1.63 9.35 12.51
N ILE A 41 -2.47 9.07 11.51
CA ILE A 41 -3.91 9.13 11.67
C ILE A 41 -4.47 7.71 11.62
N TYR A 42 -5.06 7.28 12.74
CA TYR A 42 -5.61 5.94 12.91
C TYR A 42 -7.03 5.80 12.40
N GLU A 43 -7.62 6.91 11.98
CA GLU A 43 -8.97 6.98 11.46
C GLU A 43 -9.08 6.33 10.08
N ASP A 44 -10.29 5.91 9.73
CA ASP A 44 -10.59 5.40 8.40
C ASP A 44 -10.76 6.59 7.44
N VAL A 45 -9.82 6.73 6.52
CA VAL A 45 -9.86 7.79 5.51
C VAL A 45 -11.06 7.67 4.57
N PHE A 46 -11.73 6.51 4.52
CA PHE A 46 -12.89 6.27 3.67
C PHE A 46 -14.22 6.40 4.40
N ASP A 47 -14.22 6.64 5.71
CA ASP A 47 -15.44 6.87 6.46
C ASP A 47 -15.98 8.28 6.16
N PRO A 48 -17.18 8.41 5.57
CA PRO A 48 -17.76 9.69 5.20
C PRO A 48 -18.26 10.49 6.42
N THR A 49 -18.35 9.87 7.60
CA THR A 49 -18.81 10.51 8.84
C THR A 49 -17.68 11.14 9.65
N MET A 50 -16.43 10.90 9.26
CA MET A 50 -15.26 11.45 9.93
C MET A 50 -15.08 12.93 9.60
N ASP A 51 -14.88 13.73 10.64
CA ASP A 51 -14.45 15.12 10.49
C ASP A 51 -13.09 15.13 9.80
N ALA A 52 -13.02 15.79 8.64
CA ALA A 52 -11.78 15.91 7.91
C ALA A 52 -10.76 16.66 8.78
N LEU A 53 -9.61 16.03 9.03
CA LEU A 53 -8.50 16.69 9.71
C LEU A 53 -8.10 17.94 8.89
N ASN A 54 -8.37 19.12 9.45
CA ASN A 54 -8.19 20.40 8.77
C ASN A 54 -6.73 20.85 8.82
N ILE A 55 -5.87 20.11 8.12
CA ILE A 55 -4.48 20.52 7.90
C ILE A 55 -4.40 21.28 6.58
N PRO A 56 -3.92 22.53 6.60
CA PRO A 56 -3.72 23.29 5.38
C PRO A 56 -2.79 22.54 4.41
N GLU A 57 -3.22 22.40 3.15
CA GLU A 57 -2.51 21.62 2.13
C GLU A 57 -1.09 22.13 1.89
N GLU A 58 -0.84 23.43 2.10
CA GLU A 58 0.49 24.01 1.94
C GLU A 58 1.52 23.44 2.93
N LEU A 59 1.09 22.82 4.03
CA LEU A 59 1.95 22.16 5.02
C LEU A 59 2.21 20.69 4.69
N ILE A 60 1.43 20.10 3.78
CA ILE A 60 1.50 18.69 3.43
C ILE A 60 2.54 18.49 2.34
N GLU A 61 3.54 17.65 2.60
CA GLU A 61 4.47 17.17 1.56
C GLU A 61 3.82 16.06 0.74
N LYS A 62 3.21 15.10 1.42
CA LYS A 62 2.47 13.98 0.83
C LYS A 62 1.66 13.26 1.90
N VAL A 63 0.71 12.44 1.47
CA VAL A 63 -0.04 11.50 2.30
C VAL A 63 0.24 10.09 1.83
N THR A 64 0.44 9.17 2.76
CA THR A 64 0.66 7.75 2.45
C THR A 64 -0.31 6.85 3.21
N LEU A 65 -0.81 5.81 2.55
CA LEU A 65 -1.64 4.75 3.15
C LEU A 65 -0.97 3.42 2.91
N ARG A 66 -0.99 2.53 3.91
CA ARG A 66 -0.73 1.11 3.73
C ARG A 66 -1.93 0.31 4.21
N ASP A 67 -2.32 -0.66 3.42
CA ASP A 67 -3.45 -1.52 3.71
C ASP A 67 -3.15 -2.95 3.26
N ARG A 68 -3.85 -3.92 3.85
CA ARG A 68 -3.73 -5.33 3.52
C ARG A 68 -5.11 -5.91 3.27
N ILE A 69 -5.31 -6.47 2.08
CA ILE A 69 -6.56 -7.13 1.73
C ILE A 69 -6.36 -8.63 1.57
N TYR A 70 -7.31 -9.41 2.09
CA TYR A 70 -7.28 -10.88 2.07
C TYR A 70 -8.28 -11.49 1.09
N ARG A 71 -9.16 -10.66 0.52
CA ARG A 71 -10.23 -11.10 -0.39
C ARG A 71 -10.53 -10.02 -1.42
N GLY A 72 -11.04 -10.45 -2.57
CA GLY A 72 -11.29 -9.57 -3.70
C GLY A 72 -10.00 -8.90 -4.10
N PHE A 73 -9.05 -9.67 -4.62
CA PHE A 73 -7.78 -9.14 -5.11
C PHE A 73 -8.00 -8.21 -6.30
N ARG A 74 -7.06 -7.30 -6.50
CA ARG A 74 -6.96 -6.41 -7.65
C ARG A 74 -5.82 -6.90 -8.53
N MET A 75 -5.79 -6.43 -9.77
CA MET A 75 -4.65 -6.67 -10.64
C MET A 75 -3.38 -6.12 -9.98
N GLU A 76 -2.30 -6.88 -10.02
CA GLU A 76 -1.04 -6.41 -9.46
C GLU A 76 -0.41 -5.34 -10.35
N GLY A 77 0.34 -4.43 -9.74
CA GLY A 77 1.07 -3.41 -10.46
C GLY A 77 0.93 -2.02 -9.86
N ILE A 78 1.30 -1.05 -10.68
CA ILE A 78 1.34 0.37 -10.30
C ILE A 78 0.23 1.12 -11.03
N TYR A 79 -0.62 1.76 -10.26
CA TYR A 79 -1.70 2.64 -10.70
C TYR A 79 -1.31 4.08 -10.46
N ARG A 80 -1.66 4.98 -11.39
CA ARG A 80 -1.51 6.42 -11.18
C ARG A 80 -2.81 7.15 -11.50
N ASN A 81 -3.05 8.24 -10.77
CA ASN A 81 -4.16 9.13 -11.03
C ASN A 81 -3.88 10.50 -10.39
N GLU A 82 -3.91 11.58 -11.18
CA GLU A 82 -3.83 12.97 -10.69
C GLU A 82 -2.70 13.22 -9.68
N GLY A 83 -1.50 12.70 -9.96
CA GLY A 83 -0.32 12.86 -9.09
C GLY A 83 -0.25 11.89 -7.90
N ALA A 84 -1.28 11.07 -7.67
CA ALA A 84 -1.24 9.95 -6.75
C ALA A 84 -0.72 8.68 -7.42
N THR A 85 -0.07 7.83 -6.65
CA THR A 85 0.44 6.51 -7.06
C THR A 85 -0.03 5.46 -6.06
N LEU A 86 -0.58 4.35 -6.55
CA LEU A 86 -1.03 3.21 -5.75
C LEU A 86 -0.35 1.96 -6.30
N MET A 87 0.29 1.21 -5.42
CA MET A 87 0.94 -0.06 -5.73
C MET A 87 0.16 -1.19 -5.09
N VAL A 88 -0.13 -2.23 -5.87
CA VAL A 88 -0.75 -3.48 -5.40
C VAL A 88 0.24 -4.62 -5.58
N LYS A 89 0.54 -5.34 -4.50
CA LYS A 89 1.41 -6.51 -4.49
C LYS A 89 0.75 -7.68 -3.80
N THR A 90 0.70 -8.83 -4.45
CA THR A 90 0.36 -10.10 -3.81
C THR A 90 1.58 -10.61 -3.05
N GLU A 91 1.35 -10.98 -1.80
CA GLU A 91 2.32 -11.59 -0.90
C GLU A 91 1.71 -12.89 -0.37
N GLY A 92 2.56 -13.87 -0.09
CA GLY A 92 2.13 -15.17 0.40
C GLY A 92 3.09 -15.70 1.45
N ARG A 93 2.54 -16.33 2.49
CA ARG A 93 3.31 -17.04 3.49
C ARG A 93 2.82 -18.47 3.62
N THR A 94 3.72 -19.40 3.34
CA THR A 94 3.51 -20.81 3.67
C THR A 94 4.09 -21.11 5.04
N ARG A 95 3.30 -21.78 5.88
CA ARG A 95 3.75 -22.29 7.16
C ARG A 95 3.86 -23.81 7.09
N SER A 96 5.00 -24.31 7.56
CA SER A 96 5.25 -25.74 7.74
C SER A 96 5.48 -26.07 9.21
N ASP A 97 5.24 -27.32 9.60
CA ASP A 97 5.58 -27.82 10.93
C ASP A 97 7.09 -28.04 11.11
N MET A 98 7.52 -28.44 12.31
CA MET A 98 8.95 -28.72 12.59
C MET A 98 9.50 -29.91 11.79
N MET A 99 8.63 -30.74 11.20
CA MET A 99 8.99 -31.89 10.37
C MET A 99 8.97 -31.55 8.87
N GLY A 100 8.64 -30.30 8.50
CA GLY A 100 8.56 -29.83 7.12
C GLY A 100 7.22 -30.09 6.43
N ASN A 101 6.22 -30.62 7.12
CA ASN A 101 4.90 -30.85 6.52
C ASN A 101 4.15 -29.52 6.36
N TYR A 102 3.43 -29.39 5.25
CA TYR A 102 2.57 -28.25 4.97
C TYR A 102 1.45 -28.12 6.02
N ILE A 103 1.30 -26.92 6.61
CA ILE A 103 0.21 -26.60 7.54
C ILE A 103 -0.83 -25.73 6.82
N GLU A 104 -0.42 -24.55 6.36
CA GLU A 104 -1.31 -23.53 5.81
C GLU A 104 -0.55 -22.61 4.84
N HIS A 105 -1.29 -22.03 3.92
CA HIS A 105 -0.85 -20.98 3.03
C HIS A 105 -1.79 -19.78 3.19
N GLU A 106 -1.21 -18.64 3.52
CA GLU A 106 -1.91 -17.37 3.67
C GLU A 106 -1.46 -16.45 2.53
N GLU A 107 -2.41 -16.01 1.69
CA GLU A 107 -2.17 -15.00 0.66
C GLU A 107 -2.89 -13.70 1.02
N TRP A 108 -2.24 -12.58 0.76
CA TRP A 108 -2.83 -11.25 0.90
C TRP A 108 -2.26 -10.32 -0.17
N GLN A 109 -2.95 -9.20 -0.42
CA GLN A 109 -2.37 -8.11 -1.18
C GLN A 109 -2.03 -6.93 -0.28
N ASP A 110 -0.77 -6.53 -0.31
CA ASP A 110 -0.29 -5.30 0.27
C ASP A 110 -0.57 -4.14 -0.71
N ILE A 111 -1.34 -3.16 -0.24
CA ILE A 111 -1.66 -1.94 -0.98
C ILE A 111 -0.87 -0.79 -0.36
N SER A 112 -0.11 -0.07 -1.18
CA SER A 112 0.64 1.11 -0.77
C SER A 112 0.24 2.30 -1.64
N VAL A 113 -0.25 3.38 -1.02
CA VAL A 113 -0.63 4.61 -1.71
C VAL A 113 0.29 5.74 -1.29
N ALA A 114 0.68 6.58 -2.24
CA ALA A 114 1.29 7.88 -2.01
C ALA A 114 0.54 8.92 -2.84
N ALA A 115 0.10 10.02 -2.21
CA ALA A 115 -0.70 11.06 -2.83
C ALA A 115 -0.26 12.45 -2.33
N PRO A 116 -0.54 13.53 -3.09
CA PRO A 116 -0.21 14.88 -2.64
C PRO A 116 -1.06 15.35 -1.45
N ASN A 117 -2.32 14.94 -1.38
CA ASN A 117 -3.26 15.29 -0.31
C ASN A 117 -4.25 14.13 -0.02
N LEU A 118 -5.13 14.33 0.96
CA LEU A 118 -6.13 13.32 1.36
C LEU A 118 -7.17 13.05 0.28
N GLU A 119 -7.59 14.08 -0.44
CA GLU A 119 -8.59 13.95 -1.50
C GLU A 119 -8.07 13.03 -2.63
N LYS A 120 -6.87 13.29 -3.14
CA LYS A 120 -6.27 12.46 -4.20
C LYS A 120 -6.01 11.02 -3.74
N LEU A 121 -5.67 10.83 -2.46
CA LEU A 121 -5.57 9.50 -1.84
C LEU A 121 -6.91 8.76 -1.89
N ARG A 122 -7.99 9.42 -1.47
CA ARG A 122 -9.35 8.85 -1.48
C ARG A 122 -9.77 8.46 -2.89
N ILE A 123 -9.53 9.35 -3.86
CA ILE A 123 -9.92 9.15 -5.25
C ILE A 123 -9.21 7.93 -5.85
N ILE A 124 -7.87 7.88 -5.81
CA ILE A 124 -7.13 6.78 -6.47
C ILE A 124 -7.50 5.43 -5.86
N TYR A 125 -7.58 5.34 -4.53
CA TYR A 125 -7.91 4.09 -3.86
C TYR A 125 -9.35 3.65 -4.17
N THR A 126 -10.30 4.59 -4.23
CA THR A 126 -11.69 4.31 -4.64
C THR A 126 -11.77 3.81 -6.08
N LEU A 127 -11.07 4.46 -7.01
CA LEU A 127 -11.07 4.07 -8.42
C LEU A 127 -10.50 2.66 -8.63
N VAL A 128 -9.40 2.33 -7.95
CA VAL A 128 -8.83 0.96 -7.96
C VAL A 128 -9.80 -0.04 -7.34
N ARG A 129 -10.44 0.30 -6.20
CA ARG A 129 -11.44 -0.59 -5.58
C ARG A 129 -12.64 -0.87 -6.47
N GLN A 130 -13.03 0.09 -7.31
CA GLN A 130 -14.13 0.00 -8.26
C GLN A 130 -13.71 -0.58 -9.64
N ASN A 131 -12.46 -1.02 -9.80
CA ASN A 131 -11.90 -1.48 -11.09
C ASN A 131 -12.04 -0.45 -12.22
N LYS A 132 -12.00 0.84 -11.89
CA LYS A 132 -12.07 1.95 -12.86
C LYS A 132 -10.70 2.42 -13.34
N LEU A 133 -9.64 1.92 -12.73
CA LEU A 133 -8.27 2.11 -13.19
C LEU A 133 -7.67 0.75 -13.52
N SER A 134 -6.86 0.74 -14.58
CA SER A 134 -5.94 -0.35 -14.90
C SER A 134 -4.54 0.06 -14.45
N PRO A 135 -3.69 -0.91 -14.07
CA PRO A 135 -2.30 -0.63 -13.76
C PRO A 135 -1.58 -0.12 -15.03
N GLU A 136 -0.72 0.87 -14.88
CA GLU A 136 0.15 1.38 -15.95
C GLU A 136 1.37 0.47 -16.15
N GLU A 137 1.81 -0.20 -15.08
CA GLU A 137 2.88 -1.19 -15.09
C GLU A 137 2.34 -2.49 -14.50
N ASN A 138 2.17 -3.51 -15.35
CA ASN A 138 1.86 -4.87 -14.92
C ASN A 138 3.16 -5.56 -14.52
N TRP A 139 3.21 -6.14 -13.32
CA TRP A 139 4.39 -6.89 -12.89
C TRP A 139 4.53 -8.25 -13.58
N ASP A 140 3.46 -8.76 -14.19
CA ASP A 140 3.48 -9.96 -15.03
C ASP A 140 4.30 -9.76 -16.31
N ASP A 141 4.54 -8.53 -16.76
CA ASP A 141 5.44 -8.26 -17.90
C ASP A 141 6.92 -8.40 -17.52
N VAL A 142 7.24 -8.46 -16.22
CA VAL A 142 8.62 -8.59 -15.68
C VAL A 142 8.94 -10.04 -15.25
N GLN A 143 7.97 -10.95 -15.24
CA GLN A 143 8.19 -12.39 -14.97
C GLN A 143 7.76 -13.29 -16.14
N LYS A 144 8.35 -13.08 -17.31
CA LYS A 144 8.55 -14.16 -18.29
C LYS A 144 9.99 -14.64 -18.27
N PHE A 145 10.44 -15.13 -17.13
CA PHE A 145 11.49 -16.15 -17.14
C PHE A 145 10.80 -17.49 -17.40
N PRO A 146 11.19 -18.24 -18.45
CA PRO A 146 10.61 -19.55 -18.67
C PRO A 146 10.99 -20.46 -17.51
N LEU A 147 10.02 -20.85 -16.69
CA LEU A 147 10.10 -22.10 -15.95
C LEU A 147 9.88 -23.23 -16.96
N SER A 148 10.92 -23.57 -17.71
CA SER A 148 11.02 -24.81 -18.49
C SER A 148 12.44 -25.35 -18.34
N ALA A 149 12.72 -26.61 -18.05
CA ALA A 149 11.87 -27.76 -17.85
C ALA A 149 12.69 -28.76 -17.02
N GLY A 150 12.06 -29.35 -16.02
CA GLY A 150 12.62 -30.44 -15.23
C GLY A 150 11.52 -31.43 -14.89
N ALA A 151 10.67 -31.78 -15.86
CA ALA A 151 9.83 -32.96 -15.73
C ALA A 151 10.72 -34.19 -15.99
N PRO A 152 10.76 -35.19 -15.08
CA PRO A 152 11.52 -36.40 -15.32
C PRO A 152 10.87 -37.18 -16.48
N THR A 153 11.66 -37.44 -17.52
CA THR A 153 11.29 -38.34 -18.63
C THR A 153 11.00 -39.73 -18.10
N GLU A 154 9.80 -40.24 -18.37
CA GLU A 154 9.46 -41.65 -18.28
C GLU A 154 10.34 -42.42 -19.27
N THR A 155 11.19 -43.31 -18.77
CA THR A 155 12.00 -44.19 -19.61
C THR A 155 11.12 -45.34 -20.08
N GLU A 156 10.87 -45.38 -21.39
CA GLU A 156 10.21 -46.48 -22.09
C GLU A 156 10.91 -47.82 -21.83
N THR A 157 10.16 -48.79 -21.33
CA THR A 157 10.56 -50.20 -21.25
C THR A 157 10.52 -50.81 -22.65
N LYS A 158 11.68 -51.09 -23.25
CA LYS A 158 11.76 -51.95 -24.44
C LYS A 158 11.60 -53.42 -24.02
N THR A 159 10.46 -54.02 -24.37
CA THR A 159 10.32 -55.48 -24.49
C THR A 159 10.79 -55.87 -25.89
N ILE A 160 11.78 -56.77 -25.98
CA ILE A 160 12.17 -57.42 -27.24
C ILE A 160 11.68 -58.87 -27.14
N ALA A 161 10.94 -59.31 -28.16
CA ALA A 161 10.53 -60.69 -28.40
C ALA A 161 11.61 -61.45 -29.18
#